data_AF-A0A972GNZ4-F1
#
_entry.id   AF-A0A972GNZ4-F1
#
_cell.length_a   1.000
_cell.length_b   1.000
_cell.length_c   1.000
_cell.angle_alpha   90.00
_cell.angle_beta   90.00
_cell.angle_gamma   90.00
#
_symmetry.space_group_name_H-M   'P 1'
#
loop_
_entity.id
_entity.type
_entity.pdbx_description
1 polymer ?
#
loop_
_entity_poly.entity_id
_entity_poly.type
_entity_poly.pdbx_seq_one_letter_code
_entity_poly.pdbx_strand_id
1 'polypeptide(L)'
;MLEIAIIADDLTGANDTGVQLARRGLRTSVLLKLGSDASINDREMLEAVVIDTDSRASSQEEAYMQVRAASEYIKQSGCKVIYKKMDSTMRGNIGPELDAVYDALAPDFIGIAPAFPQSGRLVRDGILYVNGKPVHETAAGIDPKTPVRESHIPSLLRSQTGRTIGHIGYMDISKGIAYIQQKLNLFHNQQIRYVVFDTTSDADLKTIASCLEQTQFNVVWAGSAGLANYVPLSKSDVPAICLEQNDELATIPKQSVLLVIGSVNEQSRKQLDFLLNHHDSVKAVKLQSHTAVEGSTMKGLELDRVCREAEQALQQGLDVVIFSSGDKTDIDEANEAGIRVGLNPTAVSQRIADTLGEAAVYLMNHYSLQGVIMTGGDTAKQVCLHWEASRFDLLDEIESGVPIGLLIGEKSSVNAITKSGGFGTEQVLFRAIERLRQEATIR
;
A
#
# COMPACT_ATOMS: atom_id res chain seq x y z
N MET A 1 18.15 15.55 4.01
CA MET A 1 17.44 16.17 2.87
C MET A 1 16.61 15.08 2.23
N LEU A 2 15.34 15.35 1.91
CA LEU A 2 14.43 14.37 1.33
C LEU A 2 14.91 13.96 -0.07
N GLU A 3 15.20 12.69 -0.28
CA GLU A 3 15.71 12.15 -1.55
C GLU A 3 14.59 11.77 -2.50
N ILE A 4 13.57 11.10 -1.96
CA ILE A 4 12.44 10.58 -2.71
C ILE A 4 11.11 10.86 -2.01
N ALA A 5 10.13 11.24 -2.81
CA ALA A 5 8.75 11.39 -2.38
C ALA A 5 7.86 10.54 -3.29
N ILE A 6 7.06 9.67 -2.69
CA ILE A 6 6.13 8.78 -3.38
C ILE A 6 4.71 9.26 -3.13
N ILE A 7 3.90 9.32 -4.18
CA ILE A 7 2.44 9.49 -4.09
C ILE A 7 1.83 8.13 -4.46
N ALA A 8 1.15 7.48 -3.53
CA ALA A 8 0.55 6.17 -3.71
C ALA A 8 -0.98 6.27 -3.66
N ASP A 9 -1.65 5.52 -4.54
CA ASP A 9 -3.11 5.49 -4.65
C ASP A 9 -3.82 4.64 -3.58
N ASP A 10 -3.06 3.83 -2.85
CA ASP A 10 -3.55 3.03 -1.72
C ASP A 10 -2.48 2.77 -0.65
N LEU A 11 -2.93 2.56 0.59
CA LEU A 11 -2.07 2.25 1.74
C LEU A 11 -1.18 1.02 1.54
N THR A 12 -1.70 -0.05 0.92
CA THR A 12 -0.90 -1.27 0.76
C THR A 12 0.22 -1.10 -0.25
N GLY A 13 -0.03 -0.41 -1.37
CA GLY A 13 1.01 -0.04 -2.32
C GLY A 13 1.98 1.00 -1.77
N ALA A 14 1.51 1.89 -0.89
CA ALA A 14 2.34 2.84 -0.17
C ALA A 14 3.36 2.12 0.72
N ASN A 15 2.89 1.20 1.56
CA ASN A 15 3.75 0.45 2.47
C ASN A 15 4.70 -0.50 1.71
N ASP A 16 4.21 -1.19 0.67
CA ASP A 16 5.01 -2.10 -0.18
C ASP A 16 6.16 -1.37 -0.89
N THR A 17 5.90 -0.18 -1.44
CA THR A 17 6.97 0.58 -2.11
C THR A 17 7.89 1.26 -1.11
N GLY A 18 7.32 1.80 -0.02
CA GLY A 18 8.09 2.45 1.03
C GLY A 18 9.05 1.49 1.74
N VAL A 19 8.68 0.23 1.95
CA VAL A 19 9.55 -0.71 2.65
C VAL A 19 10.77 -1.07 1.82
N GLN A 20 10.67 -1.10 0.49
CA GLN A 20 11.85 -1.28 -0.36
C GLN A 20 12.85 -0.12 -0.22
N LEU A 21 12.37 1.10 0.04
CA LEU A 21 13.24 2.24 0.35
C LEU A 21 13.89 2.10 1.74
N ALA A 22 13.13 1.66 2.74
CA ALA A 22 13.64 1.38 4.08
C ALA A 22 14.76 0.33 4.05
N ARG A 23 14.56 -0.76 3.30
CA ARG A 23 15.55 -1.83 3.11
C ARG A 23 16.80 -1.39 2.35
N ARG A 24 16.72 -0.31 1.57
CA ARG A 24 17.86 0.36 0.93
C ARG A 24 18.56 1.37 1.86
N GLY A 25 18.16 1.42 3.13
CA GLY A 25 18.80 2.24 4.17
C GLY A 25 18.26 3.67 4.28
N LEU A 26 17.14 3.99 3.62
CA LEU A 26 16.49 5.30 3.75
C LEU A 26 15.52 5.30 4.91
N ARG A 27 15.60 6.33 5.76
CA ARG A 27 14.57 6.58 6.77
C ARG A 27 13.26 6.95 6.08
N THR A 28 12.32 6.02 6.07
CA THR A 28 11.11 6.05 5.25
C THR A 28 9.85 6.03 6.09
N SER A 29 8.91 6.94 5.81
CA SER A 29 7.61 6.96 6.47
C SER A 29 6.46 7.12 5.47
N VAL A 30 5.37 6.41 5.72
CA VAL A 30 4.08 6.63 5.04
C VAL A 30 3.25 7.63 5.82
N LEU A 31 2.81 8.70 5.18
CA LEU A 31 2.00 9.74 5.76
C LEU A 31 0.53 9.44 5.52
N LEU A 32 -0.22 9.40 6.61
CA LEU A 32 -1.64 9.05 6.62
C LEU A 32 -2.52 10.30 6.73
N LYS A 33 -1.97 11.41 7.23
CA LYS A 33 -2.60 12.74 7.25
C LYS A 33 -1.67 13.77 6.63
N LEU A 34 -2.17 14.48 5.61
CA LEU A 34 -1.52 15.66 5.05
C LEU A 34 -1.74 16.85 5.98
N GLY A 35 -0.68 17.60 6.30
CA GLY A 35 -0.79 18.87 7.01
C GLY A 35 -1.01 18.81 8.53
N SER A 36 -0.83 17.66 9.20
CA SER A 36 -0.62 17.68 10.65
C SER A 36 0.68 18.43 10.97
N ASP A 37 0.64 19.33 11.96
CA ASP A 37 1.55 20.45 12.27
C ASP A 37 3.08 20.22 12.30
N ALA A 38 3.56 19.03 11.98
CA ALA A 38 4.95 18.82 11.59
C ALA A 38 5.09 19.03 10.08
N SER A 39 5.56 20.21 9.69
CA SER A 39 5.99 20.47 8.31
C SER A 39 6.97 19.37 7.86
N ILE A 40 7.08 19.09 6.55
CA ILE A 40 8.11 18.14 6.03
C ILE A 40 9.51 18.53 6.55
N ASN A 41 9.69 19.82 6.86
CA ASN A 41 10.94 20.39 7.35
C ASN A 41 11.19 20.11 8.84
N ASP A 42 10.17 19.98 9.69
CA ASP A 42 10.33 19.53 11.10
C ASP A 42 10.71 18.05 11.21
N ARG A 43 10.74 17.35 10.07
CA ARG A 43 11.12 15.95 9.93
C ARG A 43 12.54 15.85 9.40
N GLU A 44 13.46 16.61 9.99
CA GLU A 44 14.88 16.76 9.59
C GLU A 44 15.64 15.43 9.40
N MET A 45 15.04 14.32 9.83
CA MET A 45 15.56 12.95 9.76
C MET A 45 14.95 12.07 8.64
N LEU A 46 13.88 12.46 7.93
CA LEU A 46 13.33 11.60 6.86
C LEU A 46 14.08 11.79 5.54
N GLU A 47 14.36 10.67 4.88
CA GLU A 47 15.05 10.62 3.59
C GLU A 47 14.11 10.16 2.47
N ALA A 48 13.04 9.44 2.84
CA ALA A 48 11.97 9.08 1.96
C ALA A 48 10.60 9.29 2.62
N VAL A 49 9.64 9.77 1.83
CA VAL A 49 8.27 9.96 2.28
C VAL A 49 7.34 9.33 1.26
N VAL A 50 6.32 8.61 1.74
CA VAL A 50 5.22 8.12 0.92
C VAL A 50 3.94 8.79 1.40
N ILE A 51 3.12 9.29 0.49
CA ILE A 51 1.81 9.85 0.79
C ILE A 51 0.77 8.90 0.23
N ASP A 52 -0.07 8.34 1.09
CA ASP A 52 -1.25 7.60 0.67
C ASP A 52 -2.38 8.58 0.36
N THR A 53 -2.85 8.59 -0.89
CA THR A 53 -3.96 9.45 -1.32
C THR A 53 -5.29 8.73 -1.27
N ASP A 54 -5.33 7.41 -1.08
CA ASP A 54 -6.56 6.62 -1.06
C ASP A 54 -7.48 6.85 -2.28
N SER A 55 -6.86 7.15 -3.42
CA SER A 55 -7.52 7.65 -4.62
C SER A 55 -7.92 6.55 -5.61
N ARG A 56 -7.57 5.29 -5.35
CA ARG A 56 -7.82 4.19 -6.31
C ARG A 56 -9.30 3.98 -6.60
N ALA A 57 -10.13 3.92 -5.56
CA ALA A 57 -11.55 3.61 -5.67
C ALA A 57 -12.47 4.84 -5.49
N SER A 58 -11.89 6.03 -5.35
CA SER A 58 -12.63 7.29 -5.26
C SER A 58 -13.19 7.72 -6.62
N SER A 59 -13.99 8.79 -6.63
CA SER A 59 -14.30 9.47 -7.90
C SER A 59 -13.04 10.04 -8.55
N GLN A 60 -13.11 10.32 -9.86
CA GLN A 60 -12.01 10.91 -10.62
C GLN A 60 -11.65 12.30 -10.09
N GLU A 61 -12.67 13.08 -9.72
CA GLU A 61 -12.52 14.43 -9.16
C GLU A 61 -11.84 14.39 -7.79
N GLU A 62 -12.27 13.49 -6.90
CA GLU A 62 -11.62 13.31 -5.58
C GLU A 62 -10.17 12.84 -5.73
N ALA A 63 -9.92 11.87 -6.61
CA ALA A 63 -8.57 11.37 -6.89
C ALA A 63 -7.66 12.49 -7.36
N TYR A 64 -8.14 13.31 -8.31
CA TYR A 64 -7.40 14.47 -8.79
C TYR A 64 -7.10 15.46 -7.65
N MET A 65 -8.09 15.81 -6.83
CA MET A 65 -7.91 16.76 -5.73
C MET A 65 -6.90 16.25 -4.68
N GLN A 66 -7.01 15.00 -4.27
CA GLN A 66 -6.12 14.38 -3.27
C GLN A 66 -4.67 14.29 -3.78
N VAL A 67 -4.48 13.82 -5.02
CA VAL A 67 -3.15 13.72 -5.63
C VAL A 67 -2.54 15.09 -5.90
N ARG A 68 -3.36 16.08 -6.25
CA ARG A 68 -2.90 17.46 -6.43
C ARG A 68 -2.42 18.05 -5.11
N ALA A 69 -3.18 17.89 -4.02
CA ALA A 69 -2.76 18.34 -2.70
C ALA A 69 -1.46 17.66 -2.24
N ALA A 70 -1.32 16.35 -2.44
CA ALA A 70 -0.08 15.62 -2.17
C ALA A 70 1.10 16.14 -3.00
N SER A 71 0.88 16.42 -4.28
CA SER A 71 1.89 16.95 -5.20
C SER A 71 2.34 18.37 -4.81
N GLU A 72 1.40 19.24 -4.46
CA GLU A 72 1.68 20.61 -3.98
C GLU A 72 2.44 20.59 -2.65
N TYR A 73 2.11 19.66 -1.75
CA TYR A 73 2.83 19.43 -0.50
C TYR A 73 4.27 18.96 -0.76
N ILE A 74 4.48 17.99 -1.65
CA ILE A 74 5.82 17.52 -2.03
C ILE A 74 6.63 18.62 -2.71
N LYS A 75 6.02 19.45 -3.57
CA LYS A 75 6.70 20.55 -4.26
C LYS A 75 7.43 21.48 -3.30
N GLN A 76 6.87 21.71 -2.11
CA GLN A 76 7.45 22.56 -1.08
C GLN A 76 8.67 21.94 -0.38
N SER A 77 8.86 20.62 -0.47
CA SER A 77 9.98 19.90 0.18
C SER A 77 11.31 19.99 -0.56
N GLY A 78 11.32 20.41 -1.83
CA GLY A 78 12.53 20.40 -2.67
C GLY A 78 13.06 19.00 -2.99
N CYS A 79 12.22 17.97 -2.88
CA CYS A 79 12.59 16.58 -3.18
C CYS A 79 13.16 16.42 -4.59
N LYS A 80 14.22 15.61 -4.73
CA LYS A 80 14.89 15.37 -6.01
C LYS A 80 14.12 14.40 -6.89
N VAL A 81 13.58 13.34 -6.31
CA VAL A 81 12.85 12.29 -7.03
C VAL A 81 11.40 12.26 -6.57
N ILE A 82 10.49 12.44 -7.52
CA ILE A 82 9.05 12.29 -7.28
C ILE A 82 8.56 11.06 -8.05
N TYR A 83 7.89 10.17 -7.34
CA TYR A 83 7.39 8.92 -7.88
C TYR A 83 5.87 8.80 -7.66
N LYS A 84 5.09 8.72 -8.74
CA LYS A 84 3.69 8.33 -8.67
C LYS A 84 3.58 6.81 -8.71
N LYS A 85 3.31 6.22 -7.55
CA LYS A 85 2.99 4.80 -7.43
C LYS A 85 1.56 4.56 -7.93
N MET A 86 1.44 3.56 -8.80
CA MET A 86 0.18 3.08 -9.37
C MET A 86 0.06 1.56 -9.22
N ASP A 87 -1.16 1.04 -9.34
CA ASP A 87 -1.41 -0.40 -9.37
C ASP A 87 -0.75 -1.05 -10.60
N SER A 88 -0.05 -2.17 -10.40
CA SER A 88 0.63 -2.89 -11.49
C SER A 88 -0.32 -3.48 -12.54
N THR A 89 -1.61 -3.55 -12.23
CA THR A 89 -2.68 -3.96 -13.14
C THR A 89 -3.50 -2.78 -13.69
N MET A 90 -3.07 -1.53 -13.46
CA MET A 90 -3.70 -0.30 -13.98
C MET A 90 -5.14 -0.06 -13.48
N ARG A 91 -5.49 -0.58 -12.30
CA ARG A 91 -6.77 -0.26 -11.64
C ARG A 91 -6.77 1.18 -11.12
N GLY A 92 -7.95 1.80 -11.10
CA GLY A 92 -8.20 3.11 -10.51
C GLY A 92 -8.07 4.28 -11.48
N ASN A 93 -7.84 5.47 -10.91
CA ASN A 93 -7.97 6.77 -11.59
C ASN A 93 -6.65 7.25 -12.22
N ILE A 94 -5.94 6.38 -12.95
CA ILE A 94 -4.56 6.63 -13.39
C ILE A 94 -4.43 7.95 -14.18
N GLY A 95 -5.27 8.19 -15.18
CA GLY A 95 -5.25 9.44 -15.97
C GLY A 95 -5.40 10.71 -15.10
N PRO A 96 -6.53 10.87 -14.36
CA PRO A 96 -6.74 12.00 -13.45
C PRO A 96 -5.61 12.19 -12.42
N GLU A 97 -5.08 11.12 -11.86
CA GLU A 97 -3.97 11.20 -10.91
C GLU A 97 -2.68 11.73 -11.57
N LEU A 98 -2.35 11.27 -12.78
CA LEU A 98 -1.20 11.78 -13.53
C LEU A 98 -1.41 13.25 -13.95
N ASP A 99 -2.62 13.64 -14.29
CA ASP A 99 -2.97 15.04 -14.59
C ASP A 99 -2.79 15.94 -13.37
N ALA A 100 -3.22 15.49 -12.19
CA ALA A 100 -3.01 16.21 -10.94
C ALA A 100 -1.53 16.42 -10.62
N VAL A 101 -0.71 15.38 -10.81
CA VAL A 101 0.75 15.45 -10.67
C VAL A 101 1.35 16.45 -11.66
N TYR A 102 0.97 16.35 -12.94
CA TYR A 102 1.47 17.22 -14.00
C TYR A 102 1.10 18.69 -13.75
N ASP A 103 -0.15 18.96 -13.38
CA ASP A 103 -0.65 20.32 -13.18
C ASP A 103 -0.01 20.99 -11.95
N ALA A 104 0.32 20.23 -10.90
CA ALA A 104 0.97 20.74 -9.69
C ALA A 104 2.48 20.98 -9.87
N LEU A 105 3.17 20.03 -10.52
CA LEU A 105 4.64 19.98 -10.57
C LEU A 105 5.22 20.53 -11.89
N ALA A 106 4.45 20.49 -12.97
CA ALA A 106 4.85 20.87 -14.34
C ALA A 106 6.20 20.27 -14.79
N PRO A 107 6.40 18.93 -14.71
CA PRO A 107 7.61 18.30 -15.20
C PRO A 107 7.68 18.33 -16.74
N ASP A 108 8.89 18.15 -17.28
CA ASP A 108 9.06 17.96 -18.72
C ASP A 108 8.48 16.64 -19.19
N PHE A 109 8.52 15.60 -18.34
CA PHE A 109 7.92 14.30 -18.62
C PHE A 109 7.31 13.63 -17.39
N ILE A 110 6.27 12.85 -17.63
CA ILE A 110 5.85 11.74 -16.79
C ILE A 110 6.29 10.44 -17.49
N GLY A 111 7.26 9.74 -16.90
CA GLY A 111 7.77 8.46 -17.39
C GLY A 111 6.99 7.29 -16.80
N ILE A 112 6.19 6.59 -17.62
CA ILE A 112 5.21 5.60 -17.19
C ILE A 112 5.69 4.18 -17.51
N ALA A 113 6.02 3.39 -16.49
CA ALA A 113 6.34 1.96 -16.62
C ALA A 113 5.63 1.15 -15.51
N PRO A 114 4.42 0.62 -15.78
CA PRO A 114 3.63 -0.07 -14.76
C PRO A 114 4.05 -1.52 -14.52
N ALA A 115 4.86 -2.10 -15.42
CA ALA A 115 5.27 -3.50 -15.36
C ALA A 115 5.97 -3.87 -14.04
N PHE A 116 5.80 -5.12 -13.64
CA PHE A 116 6.51 -5.74 -12.53
C PHE A 116 6.85 -7.19 -12.90
N PRO A 117 7.97 -7.42 -13.62
CA PRO A 117 8.31 -8.71 -14.21
C PRO A 117 8.40 -9.85 -13.20
N GLN A 118 8.96 -9.61 -12.02
CA GLN A 118 9.04 -10.61 -10.93
C GLN A 118 7.68 -11.10 -10.45
N SER A 119 6.65 -10.26 -10.61
CA SER A 119 5.25 -10.59 -10.34
C SER A 119 4.50 -11.05 -11.60
N GLY A 120 5.17 -11.27 -12.74
CA GLY A 120 4.52 -11.72 -13.97
C GLY A 120 3.69 -10.64 -14.68
N ARG A 121 3.92 -9.35 -14.38
CA ARG A 121 3.27 -8.21 -15.05
C ARG A 121 4.22 -7.62 -16.09
N LEU A 122 3.89 -7.75 -17.36
CA LEU A 122 4.74 -7.34 -18.50
C LEU A 122 3.98 -6.41 -19.44
N VAL A 123 4.68 -5.47 -20.07
CA VAL A 123 4.13 -4.60 -21.11
C VAL A 123 4.86 -4.86 -22.41
N ARG A 124 4.12 -5.22 -23.46
CA ARG A 124 4.67 -5.45 -24.81
C ARG A 124 3.75 -4.82 -25.84
N ASP A 125 4.31 -4.01 -26.73
CA ASP A 125 3.57 -3.25 -27.75
C ASP A 125 2.45 -2.41 -27.12
N GLY A 126 2.72 -1.83 -25.94
CA GLY A 126 1.76 -1.06 -25.16
C GLY A 126 0.70 -1.89 -24.42
N ILE A 127 0.64 -3.21 -24.63
CA ILE A 127 -0.35 -4.11 -24.01
C ILE A 127 0.20 -4.66 -22.69
N LEU A 128 -0.58 -4.49 -21.61
CA LEU A 128 -0.31 -5.06 -20.30
C LEU A 128 -0.80 -6.50 -20.21
N TYR A 129 0.12 -7.39 -19.86
CA TYR A 129 -0.12 -8.81 -19.59
C TYR A 129 0.10 -9.12 -18.12
N VAL A 130 -0.77 -9.95 -17.55
CA VAL A 130 -0.64 -10.54 -16.20
C VAL A 130 -0.58 -12.06 -16.37
N ASN A 131 0.56 -12.65 -16.03
CA ASN A 131 0.81 -14.09 -16.17
C ASN A 131 0.47 -14.62 -17.58
N GLY A 132 0.85 -13.86 -18.60
CA GLY A 132 0.65 -14.20 -20.02
C GLY A 132 -0.74 -13.87 -20.59
N LYS A 133 -1.71 -13.42 -19.79
CA LYS A 133 -3.04 -12.99 -20.27
C LYS A 133 -3.16 -11.47 -20.31
N PRO A 134 -3.83 -10.87 -21.30
CA PRO A 134 -4.17 -9.45 -21.28
C PRO A 134 -4.89 -9.08 -19.97
N VAL A 135 -4.58 -7.90 -19.40
CA VAL A 135 -5.09 -7.52 -18.07
C VAL A 135 -6.63 -7.53 -17.97
N HIS A 136 -7.32 -7.20 -19.06
CA HIS A 136 -8.79 -7.18 -19.09
C HIS A 136 -9.44 -8.57 -19.01
N GLU A 137 -8.68 -9.64 -19.27
CA GLU A 137 -9.12 -11.04 -19.16
C GLU A 137 -8.76 -11.66 -17.79
N THR A 138 -8.23 -10.85 -16.87
CA THR A 138 -7.76 -11.31 -15.55
C THR A 138 -8.72 -10.88 -14.45
N ALA A 139 -8.40 -11.22 -13.20
CA ALA A 139 -9.15 -10.75 -12.04
C ALA A 139 -9.29 -9.21 -11.98
N ALA A 140 -8.30 -8.46 -12.51
CA ALA A 140 -8.37 -7.01 -12.59
C ALA A 140 -9.46 -6.50 -13.56
N GLY A 141 -9.78 -7.27 -14.61
CA GLY A 141 -10.83 -6.91 -15.56
C GLY A 141 -12.25 -7.05 -15.01
N ILE A 142 -12.42 -7.89 -14.00
CA ILE A 142 -13.70 -8.14 -13.30
C ILE A 142 -13.68 -7.61 -11.85
N ASP A 143 -12.73 -6.75 -11.51
CA ASP A 143 -12.62 -6.15 -10.18
C ASP A 143 -13.94 -5.41 -9.83
N PRO A 144 -14.54 -5.66 -8.66
CA PRO A 144 -15.85 -5.12 -8.33
C PRO A 144 -15.84 -3.61 -8.06
N LYS A 145 -14.68 -3.03 -7.72
CA LYS A 145 -14.54 -1.60 -7.42
C LYS A 145 -14.00 -0.83 -8.64
N THR A 146 -12.99 -1.38 -9.32
CA THR A 146 -12.17 -0.67 -10.31
C THR A 146 -11.79 -1.55 -11.52
N PRO A 147 -12.76 -2.00 -12.33
CA PRO A 147 -12.50 -2.96 -13.41
C PRO A 147 -11.65 -2.37 -14.54
N VAL A 148 -10.64 -3.10 -14.99
CA VAL A 148 -9.73 -2.69 -16.09
C VAL A 148 -10.18 -3.33 -17.40
N ARG A 149 -10.84 -2.55 -18.26
CA ARG A 149 -11.47 -3.06 -19.50
C ARG A 149 -10.62 -2.92 -20.76
N GLU A 150 -9.49 -2.24 -20.68
CA GLU A 150 -8.57 -2.00 -21.78
C GLU A 150 -7.17 -2.47 -21.35
N SER A 151 -6.49 -3.23 -22.22
CA SER A 151 -5.14 -3.72 -21.93
C SER A 151 -4.04 -2.92 -22.61
N HIS A 152 -4.35 -2.20 -23.69
CA HIS A 152 -3.42 -1.28 -24.33
C HIS A 152 -3.33 0.02 -23.50
N ILE A 153 -2.25 0.17 -22.74
CA ILE A 153 -2.03 1.26 -21.78
C ILE A 153 -2.19 2.64 -22.43
N PRO A 154 -1.63 2.94 -23.62
CA PRO A 154 -1.84 4.24 -24.23
C PRO A 154 -3.31 4.52 -24.56
N SER A 155 -4.11 3.50 -24.93
CA SER A 155 -5.56 3.67 -25.14
C SER A 155 -6.30 3.88 -23.83
N LEU A 156 -5.92 3.14 -22.79
CA LEU A 156 -6.48 3.29 -21.44
C LEU A 156 -6.24 4.70 -20.90
N LEU A 157 -5.02 5.24 -21.03
CA LEU A 157 -4.72 6.59 -20.56
C LEU A 157 -5.47 7.65 -21.37
N ARG A 158 -5.55 7.52 -22.70
CA ARG A 158 -6.30 8.47 -23.55
C ARG A 158 -7.80 8.52 -23.23
N SER A 159 -8.38 7.47 -22.67
CA SER A 159 -9.79 7.50 -22.24
C SER A 159 -9.99 8.22 -20.89
N GLN A 160 -8.90 8.42 -20.13
CA GLN A 160 -8.92 9.02 -18.80
C GLN A 160 -8.28 10.42 -18.74
N THR A 161 -7.48 10.81 -19.73
CA THR A 161 -6.83 12.13 -19.81
C THR A 161 -6.88 12.70 -21.23
N GLY A 162 -6.99 14.04 -21.32
CA GLY A 162 -6.87 14.78 -22.58
C GLY A 162 -5.42 15.00 -23.05
N ARG A 163 -4.42 14.53 -22.30
CA ARG A 163 -2.99 14.71 -22.61
C ARG A 163 -2.52 13.73 -23.68
N THR A 164 -1.58 14.15 -24.53
CA THR A 164 -1.02 13.29 -25.58
C THR A 164 -0.04 12.28 -24.97
N ILE A 165 -0.26 11.01 -25.30
CA ILE A 165 0.55 9.87 -24.84
C ILE A 165 1.54 9.42 -25.91
N GLY A 166 2.83 9.56 -25.63
CA GLY A 166 3.93 8.95 -26.37
C GLY A 166 4.17 7.51 -25.92
N HIS A 167 4.74 6.70 -26.81
CA HIS A 167 5.04 5.30 -26.54
C HIS A 167 6.44 4.95 -27.04
N ILE A 168 7.23 4.32 -26.16
CA ILE A 168 8.55 3.76 -26.45
C ILE A 168 8.42 2.25 -26.31
N GLY A 169 8.40 1.57 -27.45
CA GLY A 169 8.19 0.13 -27.52
C GLY A 169 9.46 -0.65 -27.19
N TYR A 170 9.33 -1.97 -27.02
CA TYR A 170 10.45 -2.83 -26.65
C TYR A 170 11.61 -2.76 -27.68
N MET A 171 11.29 -2.59 -28.97
CA MET A 171 12.27 -2.44 -30.05
C MET A 171 13.08 -1.14 -29.96
N ASP A 172 12.56 -0.12 -29.30
CA ASP A 172 13.29 1.13 -29.05
C ASP A 172 14.17 0.99 -27.81
N ILE A 173 13.68 0.27 -26.78
CA ILE A 173 14.45 -0.03 -25.56
C ILE A 173 15.67 -0.89 -25.88
N SER A 174 15.51 -1.90 -26.75
CA SER A 174 16.60 -2.79 -27.16
C SER A 174 17.72 -2.08 -27.94
N LYS A 175 17.45 -0.89 -28.50
CA LYS A 175 18.48 -0.04 -29.13
C LYS A 175 19.32 0.75 -28.11
N GLY A 176 18.95 0.71 -26.84
CA GLY A 176 19.71 1.29 -25.73
C GLY A 176 19.41 2.76 -25.43
N ILE A 177 20.04 3.26 -24.36
CA ILE A 177 19.76 4.56 -23.72
C ILE A 177 19.84 5.74 -24.69
N ALA A 178 20.88 5.79 -25.54
CA ALA A 178 21.08 6.90 -26.48
C ALA A 178 19.91 7.07 -27.45
N TYR A 179 19.31 5.95 -27.91
CA TYR A 179 18.16 5.99 -28.80
C TYR A 179 16.89 6.44 -28.07
N ILE A 180 16.69 5.98 -26.83
CA ILE A 180 15.57 6.42 -25.98
C ILE A 180 15.67 7.95 -25.74
N GLN A 181 16.85 8.47 -25.44
CA GLN A 181 17.08 9.91 -25.27
C GLN A 181 16.76 10.73 -26.53
N GLN A 182 17.09 10.22 -27.72
CA GLN A 182 16.70 10.86 -28.99
C GLN A 182 15.17 10.91 -29.14
N LYS A 183 14.46 9.84 -28.80
CA LYS A 183 12.99 9.83 -28.79
C LYS A 183 12.41 10.80 -27.77
N LEU A 184 12.98 10.89 -26.56
CA LEU A 184 12.55 11.88 -25.56
C LEU A 184 12.72 13.31 -26.08
N ASN A 185 13.83 13.64 -26.73
CA ASN A 185 14.00 14.96 -27.37
C ASN A 185 12.94 15.23 -28.45
N LEU A 186 12.61 14.23 -29.28
CA LEU A 186 11.55 14.35 -30.28
C LEU A 186 10.18 14.62 -29.63
N PHE A 187 9.82 13.83 -28.62
CA PHE A 187 8.59 14.01 -27.86
C PHE A 187 8.55 15.36 -27.16
N HIS A 188 9.67 15.83 -26.63
CA HIS A 188 9.76 17.13 -25.98
C HIS A 188 9.38 18.25 -26.96
N ASN A 189 9.98 18.25 -28.15
CA ASN A 189 9.72 19.20 -29.23
C ASN A 189 8.27 19.15 -29.73
N GLN A 190 7.65 17.96 -29.73
CA GLN A 190 6.26 17.74 -30.11
C GLN A 190 5.25 18.04 -29.00
N GLN A 191 5.70 18.54 -27.84
CA GLN A 191 4.85 18.79 -26.67
C GLN A 191 4.16 17.53 -26.11
N ILE A 192 4.74 16.35 -26.37
CA ILE A 192 4.32 15.08 -25.76
C ILE A 192 5.02 14.99 -24.41
N ARG A 193 4.26 14.83 -23.34
CA ARG A 193 4.77 14.88 -21.95
C ARG A 193 4.58 13.57 -21.19
N TYR A 194 3.68 12.70 -21.65
CA TYR A 194 3.36 11.43 -21.00
C TYR A 194 3.94 10.33 -21.86
N VAL A 195 4.90 9.56 -21.33
CA VAL A 195 5.64 8.58 -22.12
C VAL A 195 5.50 7.20 -21.48
N VAL A 196 4.80 6.31 -22.17
CA VAL A 196 4.66 4.90 -21.77
C VAL A 196 5.83 4.10 -22.32
N PHE A 197 6.44 3.29 -21.45
CA PHE A 197 7.51 2.37 -21.82
C PHE A 197 7.00 0.93 -21.79
N ASP A 198 7.32 0.18 -22.85
CA ASP A 198 7.25 -1.28 -22.78
C ASP A 198 8.24 -1.81 -21.74
N THR A 199 7.96 -2.97 -21.18
CA THR A 199 8.84 -3.60 -20.20
C THR A 199 8.54 -5.08 -20.15
N THR A 200 9.47 -5.90 -20.62
CA THR A 200 9.36 -7.36 -20.65
C THR A 200 10.29 -8.05 -19.66
N SER A 201 11.21 -7.31 -19.05
CA SER A 201 12.20 -7.83 -18.11
C SER A 201 12.65 -6.76 -17.11
N ASP A 202 13.28 -7.19 -16.02
CA ASP A 202 13.95 -6.30 -15.07
C ASP A 202 15.11 -5.52 -15.70
N ALA A 203 15.75 -6.07 -16.74
CA ALA A 203 16.79 -5.38 -17.51
C ALA A 203 16.22 -4.19 -18.30
N ASP A 204 14.97 -4.29 -18.78
CA ASP A 204 14.29 -3.17 -19.43
C ASP A 204 14.02 -2.06 -18.41
N LEU A 205 13.51 -2.39 -17.22
CA LEU A 205 13.29 -1.42 -16.13
C LEU A 205 14.57 -0.69 -15.75
N LYS A 206 15.69 -1.42 -15.63
CA LYS A 206 17.01 -0.82 -15.36
C LYS A 206 17.45 0.13 -16.47
N THR A 207 17.19 -0.23 -17.73
CA THR A 207 17.51 0.61 -18.90
C THR A 207 16.65 1.88 -18.92
N ILE A 208 15.36 1.75 -18.67
CA ILE A 208 14.42 2.88 -18.58
C ILE A 208 14.86 3.81 -17.45
N ALA A 209 15.12 3.26 -16.25
CA ALA A 209 15.53 4.06 -15.11
C ALA A 209 16.85 4.80 -15.36
N SER A 210 17.86 4.13 -15.90
CA SER A 210 19.12 4.77 -16.27
C SER A 210 18.91 5.90 -17.30
N CYS A 211 17.98 5.72 -18.24
CA CYS A 211 17.67 6.75 -19.22
C CYS A 211 16.95 7.96 -18.61
N LEU A 212 15.97 7.73 -17.74
CA LEU A 212 15.22 8.79 -17.04
C LEU A 212 16.09 9.54 -16.01
N GLU A 213 17.11 8.90 -15.46
CA GLU A 213 18.09 9.55 -14.57
C GLU A 213 19.08 10.43 -15.36
N GLN A 214 19.61 9.93 -16.48
CA GLN A 214 20.66 10.61 -17.27
C GLN A 214 20.12 11.71 -18.20
N THR A 215 18.82 11.90 -18.26
CA THR A 215 18.20 12.90 -19.13
C THR A 215 18.36 14.31 -18.57
N GLN A 216 18.39 15.30 -19.46
CA GLN A 216 18.40 16.73 -19.09
C GLN A 216 17.03 17.24 -18.62
N PHE A 217 15.99 16.45 -18.82
CA PHE A 217 14.61 16.80 -18.54
C PHE A 217 14.24 16.53 -17.08
N ASN A 218 13.37 17.36 -16.50
CA ASN A 218 12.75 17.06 -15.22
C ASN A 218 11.67 15.99 -15.40
N VAL A 219 11.83 14.84 -14.72
CA VAL A 219 10.94 13.69 -14.87
C VAL A 219 10.25 13.37 -13.56
N VAL A 220 8.93 13.26 -13.60
CA VAL A 220 8.18 12.52 -12.59
C VAL A 220 8.07 11.06 -13.04
N TRP A 221 8.46 10.16 -12.15
CA TRP A 221 8.48 8.73 -12.38
C TRP A 221 7.10 8.17 -12.05
N ALA A 222 6.56 7.27 -12.86
CA ALA A 222 5.23 6.73 -12.66
C ALA A 222 5.20 5.23 -12.95
N GLY A 223 4.77 4.42 -11.99
CA GLY A 223 4.81 2.97 -12.16
C GLY A 223 4.45 2.18 -10.91
N SER A 224 4.64 0.86 -10.98
CA SER A 224 4.44 -0.05 -9.85
C SER A 224 5.69 -0.17 -8.98
N ALA A 225 5.76 -1.16 -8.08
CA ALA A 225 6.99 -1.44 -7.32
C ALA A 225 8.17 -1.84 -8.24
N GLY A 226 7.88 -2.36 -9.45
CA GLY A 226 8.90 -2.76 -10.42
C GLY A 226 9.86 -1.63 -10.77
N LEU A 227 9.35 -0.51 -11.30
CA LEU A 227 10.20 0.65 -11.63
C LEU A 227 10.77 1.32 -10.38
N ALA A 228 10.03 1.36 -9.27
CA ALA A 228 10.48 1.98 -8.02
C ALA A 228 11.81 1.39 -7.51
N ASN A 229 12.03 0.08 -7.71
CA ASN A 229 13.27 -0.60 -7.33
C ASN A 229 14.53 -0.08 -8.05
N TYR A 230 14.38 0.56 -9.21
CA TYR A 230 15.49 1.06 -10.03
C TYR A 230 15.65 2.57 -9.99
N VAL A 231 14.82 3.27 -9.22
CA VAL A 231 14.97 4.70 -9.00
C VAL A 231 16.33 4.98 -8.35
N PRO A 232 17.08 6.01 -8.81
CA PRO A 232 18.39 6.35 -8.28
C PRO A 232 18.26 6.96 -6.88
N LEU A 233 18.97 6.39 -5.91
CA LEU A 233 18.99 6.83 -4.51
C LEU A 233 20.45 6.95 -4.06
N SER A 234 20.74 7.90 -3.17
CA SER A 234 22.12 8.23 -2.78
C SER A 234 22.78 7.09 -1.97
N LYS A 235 21.96 6.31 -1.25
CA LYS A 235 22.37 5.11 -0.52
C LYS A 235 22.08 3.87 -1.36
N SER A 236 23.11 3.09 -1.64
CA SER A 236 23.00 1.75 -2.23
C SER A 236 23.88 0.80 -1.40
N ASP A 237 23.34 -0.36 -1.07
CA ASP A 237 23.98 -1.46 -0.32
C ASP A 237 24.38 -1.16 1.13
N VAL A 238 23.49 -0.51 1.91
CA VAL A 238 23.58 -0.54 3.38
C VAL A 238 22.50 -1.51 3.88
N PRO A 239 22.83 -2.51 4.72
CA PRO A 239 21.82 -3.32 5.38
C PRO A 239 20.81 -2.40 6.07
N ALA A 240 19.53 -2.79 6.06
CA ALA A 240 18.46 -2.13 6.82
C ALA A 240 19.02 -1.70 8.18
N ILE A 241 18.82 -0.43 8.54
CA ILE A 241 19.37 0.21 9.74
C ILE A 241 19.34 -0.80 10.89
N CYS A 242 20.51 -1.33 11.26
CA CYS A 242 20.66 -1.98 12.55
C CYS A 242 20.45 -0.86 13.56
N LEU A 243 19.24 -0.78 14.11
CA LEU A 243 18.98 0.05 15.28
C LEU A 243 20.02 -0.34 16.32
N GLU A 244 20.69 0.67 16.89
CA GLU A 244 21.84 0.51 17.78
C GLU A 244 21.55 -0.56 18.84
N GLN A 245 22.43 -1.56 18.91
CA GLN A 245 22.42 -2.61 19.92
C GLN A 245 22.80 -1.99 21.26
N ASN A 246 21.82 -1.73 22.12
CA ASN A 246 22.07 -1.53 23.54
C ASN A 246 21.74 -2.83 24.28
N ASP A 247 22.78 -3.56 24.66
CA ASP A 247 22.70 -4.75 25.52
C ASP A 247 22.42 -4.34 26.98
N GLU A 248 21.15 -4.20 27.36
CA GLU A 248 20.73 -4.36 28.76
C GLU A 248 19.45 -5.20 28.85
N LEU A 249 19.59 -6.43 29.34
CA LEU A 249 18.52 -7.39 29.57
C LEU A 249 17.60 -6.93 30.72
N ALA A 250 16.54 -6.19 30.38
CA ALA A 250 15.36 -6.07 31.23
C ALA A 250 14.30 -7.09 30.75
N THR A 251 13.86 -7.99 31.62
CA THR A 251 12.73 -8.89 31.34
C THR A 251 11.44 -8.10 31.30
N ILE A 252 11.04 -7.66 30.10
CA ILE A 252 9.73 -7.05 29.85
C ILE A 252 8.66 -8.15 29.94
N PRO A 253 7.54 -7.95 30.67
CA PRO A 253 6.45 -8.92 30.69
C PRO A 253 5.92 -9.18 29.27
N LYS A 254 5.64 -10.46 28.96
CA LYS A 254 5.17 -10.91 27.64
C LYS A 254 3.89 -10.17 27.25
N GLN A 255 4.00 -9.17 26.37
CA GLN A 255 2.86 -8.44 25.82
C GLN A 255 2.23 -9.24 24.67
N SER A 256 0.91 -9.23 24.59
CA SER A 256 0.15 -9.93 23.53
C SER A 256 0.26 -9.20 22.19
N VAL A 257 0.13 -9.95 21.10
CA VAL A 257 -0.04 -9.44 19.74
C VAL A 257 -1.52 -9.44 19.37
N LEU A 258 -1.98 -8.35 18.75
CA LEU A 258 -3.32 -8.25 18.18
C LEU A 258 -3.27 -8.42 16.67
N LEU A 259 -4.08 -9.33 16.13
CA LEU A 259 -4.26 -9.53 14.70
C LEU A 259 -5.66 -9.05 14.28
N VAL A 260 -5.75 -8.28 13.20
CA VAL A 260 -6.99 -7.74 12.66
C VAL A 260 -7.12 -8.16 11.20
N ILE A 261 -8.03 -9.11 10.93
CA ILE A 261 -8.14 -9.78 9.63
C ILE A 261 -9.52 -9.54 9.01
N GLY A 262 -9.62 -8.54 8.14
CA GLY A 262 -10.84 -8.30 7.36
C GLY A 262 -10.81 -8.84 5.93
N SER A 263 -9.65 -9.31 5.45
CA SER A 263 -9.52 -9.80 4.07
C SER A 263 -10.25 -11.13 3.85
N VAL A 264 -11.16 -11.15 2.87
CA VAL A 264 -11.85 -12.37 2.38
C VAL A 264 -11.02 -13.17 1.36
N ASN A 265 -9.77 -12.77 1.09
CA ASN A 265 -8.91 -13.47 0.14
C ASN A 265 -8.58 -14.89 0.64
N GLU A 266 -8.63 -15.88 -0.27
CA GLU A 266 -8.37 -17.30 0.04
C GLU A 266 -7.00 -17.51 0.72
N GLN A 267 -5.97 -16.80 0.27
CA GLN A 267 -4.62 -16.88 0.87
C GLN A 267 -4.63 -16.40 2.32
N SER A 268 -5.33 -15.30 2.63
CA SER A 268 -5.48 -14.82 4.01
C SER A 268 -6.22 -15.79 4.91
N ARG A 269 -7.16 -16.59 4.36
CA ARG A 269 -7.87 -17.62 5.12
C ARG A 269 -6.97 -18.82 5.43
N LYS A 270 -6.25 -19.33 4.43
CA LYS A 270 -5.24 -20.38 4.64
C LYS A 270 -4.20 -19.98 5.69
N GLN A 271 -3.75 -18.73 5.66
CA GLN A 271 -2.82 -18.18 6.65
C GLN A 271 -3.40 -18.16 8.07
N LEU A 272 -4.67 -17.77 8.22
CA LEU A 272 -5.36 -17.80 9.51
C LEU A 272 -5.56 -19.23 10.01
N ASP A 273 -6.02 -20.14 9.15
CA ASP A 273 -6.21 -21.55 9.48
C ASP A 273 -4.89 -22.19 9.90
N PHE A 274 -3.81 -21.91 9.17
CA PHE A 274 -2.47 -22.37 9.53
C PHE A 274 -2.07 -21.85 10.92
N LEU A 275 -2.25 -20.56 11.19
CA LEU A 275 -1.92 -19.97 12.50
C LEU A 275 -2.70 -20.65 13.64
N LEU A 276 -4.02 -20.80 13.48
CA LEU A 276 -4.88 -21.38 14.52
C LEU A 276 -4.59 -22.86 14.78
N ASN A 277 -4.11 -23.59 13.77
CA ASN A 277 -3.73 -25.00 13.91
C ASN A 277 -2.32 -25.21 14.50
N HIS A 278 -1.46 -24.19 14.50
CA HIS A 278 -0.04 -24.33 14.86
C HIS A 278 0.42 -23.41 16.00
N HIS A 279 -0.47 -22.58 16.55
CA HIS A 279 -0.10 -21.64 17.61
C HIS A 279 -1.17 -21.61 18.72
N ASP A 280 -0.99 -22.50 19.71
CA ASP A 280 -1.92 -22.72 20.83
C ASP A 280 -2.19 -21.49 21.72
N SER A 281 -1.38 -20.44 21.59
CA SER A 281 -1.54 -19.19 22.35
C SER A 281 -2.25 -18.07 21.59
N VAL A 282 -2.93 -18.37 20.47
CA VAL A 282 -3.80 -17.42 19.76
C VAL A 282 -5.27 -17.75 19.99
N LYS A 283 -6.04 -16.79 20.51
CA LYS A 283 -7.50 -16.86 20.58
C LYS A 283 -8.12 -16.19 19.36
N ALA A 284 -8.93 -16.96 18.62
CA ALA A 284 -9.78 -16.45 17.56
C ALA A 284 -11.10 -15.87 18.10
N VAL A 285 -11.40 -14.64 17.70
CA VAL A 285 -12.65 -13.91 17.96
C VAL A 285 -13.25 -13.51 16.62
N LYS A 286 -14.29 -14.23 16.21
CA LYS A 286 -14.98 -14.00 14.94
C LYS A 286 -15.96 -12.84 15.08
N LEU A 287 -15.89 -11.84 14.21
CA LEU A 287 -16.90 -10.81 14.01
C LEU A 287 -18.07 -11.39 13.20
N GLN A 288 -19.30 -11.15 13.65
CA GLN A 288 -20.53 -11.45 12.94
C GLN A 288 -20.82 -10.34 11.92
N SER A 289 -20.47 -10.59 10.66
CA SER A 289 -20.49 -9.59 9.59
C SER A 289 -21.89 -8.99 9.37
N HIS A 290 -22.95 -9.81 9.45
CA HIS A 290 -24.32 -9.31 9.30
C HIS A 290 -24.71 -8.35 10.43
N THR A 291 -24.36 -8.66 11.68
CA THR A 291 -24.67 -7.84 12.85
C THR A 291 -23.93 -6.50 12.83
N ALA A 292 -22.68 -6.51 12.37
CA ALA A 292 -21.89 -5.29 12.15
C ALA A 292 -22.52 -4.35 11.10
N VAL A 293 -23.34 -4.88 10.19
CA VAL A 293 -23.91 -4.15 9.06
C VAL A 293 -25.34 -3.65 9.33
N GLU A 294 -26.15 -4.41 10.08
CA GLU A 294 -27.60 -4.30 10.28
C GLU A 294 -28.09 -3.03 11.04
N GLY A 295 -27.21 -2.06 11.27
CA GLY A 295 -27.53 -0.75 11.85
C GLY A 295 -26.71 -0.44 13.10
N SER A 296 -26.74 0.82 13.55
CA SER A 296 -25.84 1.31 14.62
C SER A 296 -26.00 0.56 15.94
N THR A 297 -27.22 0.20 16.33
CA THR A 297 -27.48 -0.55 17.57
C THR A 297 -26.89 -1.96 17.51
N MET A 298 -27.13 -2.70 16.43
CA MET A 298 -26.61 -4.05 16.27
C MET A 298 -25.08 -4.05 16.13
N LYS A 299 -24.53 -3.08 15.38
CA LYS A 299 -23.09 -2.85 15.31
C LYS A 299 -22.48 -2.65 16.70
N GLY A 300 -23.08 -1.80 17.54
CA GLY A 300 -22.60 -1.55 18.91
C GLY A 300 -22.62 -2.80 19.78
N LEU A 301 -23.70 -3.59 19.73
CA LEU A 301 -23.78 -4.86 20.47
C LEU A 301 -22.70 -5.87 20.04
N GLU A 302 -22.44 -5.95 18.74
CA GLU A 302 -21.41 -6.83 18.21
C GLU A 302 -20.00 -6.35 18.56
N LEU A 303 -19.75 -5.04 18.49
CA LEU A 303 -18.50 -4.44 18.94
C LEU A 303 -18.23 -4.76 20.42
N ASP A 304 -19.22 -4.56 21.29
CA ASP A 304 -19.10 -4.87 22.73
C ASP A 304 -18.82 -6.36 22.97
N ARG A 305 -19.44 -7.25 22.19
CA ARG A 305 -19.23 -8.70 22.29
C ARG A 305 -17.80 -9.07 21.88
N VAL A 306 -17.33 -8.58 20.74
CA VAL A 306 -15.99 -8.84 20.21
C VAL A 306 -14.92 -8.30 21.16
N CYS A 307 -15.06 -7.06 21.63
CA CYS A 307 -14.12 -6.46 22.58
C CYS A 307 -14.07 -7.29 23.87
N ARG A 308 -15.21 -7.67 24.46
CA ARG A 308 -15.24 -8.46 25.69
C ARG A 308 -14.58 -9.83 25.55
N GLU A 309 -14.82 -10.52 24.43
CA GLU A 309 -14.18 -11.83 24.17
C GLU A 309 -12.67 -11.70 23.98
N ALA A 310 -12.22 -10.64 23.27
CA ALA A 310 -10.81 -10.33 23.11
C ALA A 310 -10.14 -9.94 24.43
N GLU A 311 -10.76 -9.10 25.25
CA GLU A 311 -10.29 -8.69 26.56
C GLU A 311 -10.04 -9.87 27.49
N GLN A 312 -10.96 -10.85 27.51
CA GLN A 312 -10.82 -12.06 28.33
C GLN A 312 -9.57 -12.86 27.95
N ALA A 313 -9.23 -12.91 26.66
CA ALA A 313 -8.06 -13.62 26.18
C ALA A 313 -6.76 -12.83 26.42
N LEU A 314 -6.77 -11.50 26.20
CA LEU A 314 -5.63 -10.64 26.51
C LEU A 314 -5.28 -10.66 28.01
N GLN A 315 -6.29 -10.68 28.89
CA GLN A 315 -6.08 -10.83 30.34
C GLN A 315 -5.44 -12.17 30.73
N GLN A 316 -5.57 -13.20 29.88
CA GLN A 316 -4.90 -14.50 30.05
C GLN A 316 -3.49 -14.54 29.42
N GLY A 317 -3.03 -13.43 28.83
CA GLY A 317 -1.75 -13.35 28.14
C GLY A 317 -1.72 -14.07 26.79
N LEU A 318 -2.89 -14.30 26.19
CA LEU A 318 -3.01 -14.87 24.84
C LEU A 318 -2.90 -13.77 23.78
N ASP A 319 -2.38 -14.13 22.61
CA ASP A 319 -2.55 -13.31 21.42
C ASP A 319 -4.00 -13.40 20.94
N VAL A 320 -4.51 -12.35 20.31
CA VAL A 320 -5.90 -12.31 19.84
C VAL A 320 -5.93 -12.04 18.35
N VAL A 321 -6.76 -12.80 17.64
CA VAL A 321 -7.14 -12.48 16.27
C VAL A 321 -8.63 -12.12 16.20
N ILE A 322 -8.92 -10.87 15.86
CA ILE A 322 -10.26 -10.42 15.48
C ILE A 322 -10.39 -10.50 13.96
N PHE A 323 -11.42 -11.18 13.46
CA PHE A 323 -11.56 -11.41 12.02
C PHE A 323 -13.02 -11.48 11.56
N SER A 324 -13.30 -11.03 10.34
CA SER A 324 -14.57 -11.33 9.64
C SER A 324 -14.48 -12.69 8.94
N SER A 325 -15.59 -13.40 8.72
CA SER A 325 -15.57 -14.63 7.91
C SER A 325 -15.34 -14.32 6.43
N GLY A 326 -14.73 -15.27 5.71
CA GLY A 326 -14.63 -15.21 4.24
C GLY A 326 -15.57 -16.19 3.56
N ASP A 327 -16.38 -16.89 4.36
CA ASP A 327 -17.27 -17.91 3.87
C ASP A 327 -18.40 -17.28 3.08
N LYS A 328 -18.80 -17.94 2.01
CA LYS A 328 -19.87 -17.46 1.13
C LYS A 328 -21.16 -17.16 1.91
N THR A 329 -21.51 -17.99 2.88
CA THR A 329 -22.70 -17.78 3.72
C THR A 329 -22.62 -16.48 4.53
N ASP A 330 -21.50 -16.18 5.18
CA ASP A 330 -21.34 -14.95 5.97
C ASP A 330 -21.32 -13.70 5.07
N ILE A 331 -20.73 -13.81 3.88
CA ILE A 331 -20.73 -12.75 2.86
C ILE A 331 -22.16 -12.48 2.36
N ASP A 332 -22.91 -13.54 2.05
CA ASP A 332 -24.28 -13.44 1.56
C ASP A 332 -25.19 -12.85 2.64
N GLU A 333 -25.11 -13.32 3.89
CA GLU A 333 -25.85 -12.77 5.04
C GLU A 333 -25.53 -11.30 5.30
N ALA A 334 -24.26 -10.91 5.23
CA ALA A 334 -23.84 -9.52 5.41
C ALA A 334 -24.36 -8.62 4.28
N ASN A 335 -24.35 -9.10 3.03
CA ASN A 335 -24.91 -8.37 1.91
C ASN A 335 -26.43 -8.24 2.02
N GLU A 336 -27.14 -9.29 2.44
CA GLU A 336 -28.58 -9.23 2.70
C GLU A 336 -28.91 -8.24 3.82
N ALA A 337 -28.15 -8.25 4.91
CA ALA A 337 -28.26 -7.24 5.97
C ALA A 337 -28.00 -5.83 5.44
N GLY A 338 -26.99 -5.67 4.58
CA GLY A 338 -26.69 -4.41 3.90
C GLY A 338 -27.85 -3.90 3.05
N ILE A 339 -28.46 -4.77 2.25
CA ILE A 339 -29.63 -4.44 1.42
C ILE A 339 -30.78 -3.92 2.28
N ARG A 340 -31.04 -4.55 3.45
CA ARG A 340 -32.10 -4.10 4.38
C ARG A 340 -31.90 -2.67 4.88
N VAL A 341 -30.65 -2.20 4.95
CA VAL A 341 -30.29 -0.83 5.38
C VAL A 341 -29.83 0.06 4.23
N GLY A 342 -30.06 -0.34 2.97
CA GLY A 342 -29.77 0.48 1.79
C GLY A 342 -28.30 0.58 1.40
N LEU A 343 -27.46 -0.35 1.85
CA LEU A 343 -26.03 -0.41 1.53
C LEU A 343 -25.78 -1.31 0.31
N ASN A 344 -24.84 -0.87 -0.54
CA ASN A 344 -24.29 -1.70 -1.60
C ASN A 344 -23.13 -2.60 -1.05
N PRO A 345 -22.69 -3.63 -1.79
CA PRO A 345 -21.64 -4.55 -1.32
C PRO A 345 -20.32 -3.88 -0.89
N THR A 346 -19.96 -2.78 -1.55
CA THR A 346 -18.77 -1.98 -1.19
C THR A 346 -18.94 -1.32 0.17
N ALA A 347 -20.10 -0.70 0.42
CA ALA A 347 -20.41 -0.07 1.70
C ALA A 347 -20.57 -1.09 2.84
N VAL A 348 -21.08 -2.29 2.55
CA VAL A 348 -21.10 -3.44 3.47
C VAL A 348 -19.67 -3.79 3.91
N SER A 349 -18.78 -4.01 2.93
CA SER A 349 -17.37 -4.32 3.20
C SER A 349 -16.70 -3.22 4.02
N GLN A 350 -17.00 -1.95 3.70
CA GLN A 350 -16.46 -0.80 4.42
C GLN A 350 -16.93 -0.75 5.88
N ARG A 351 -18.19 -1.05 6.15
CA ARG A 351 -18.76 -1.08 7.52
C ARG A 351 -18.20 -2.23 8.36
N ILE A 352 -17.94 -3.38 7.74
CA ILE A 352 -17.24 -4.49 8.41
C ILE A 352 -15.80 -4.09 8.79
N ALA A 353 -15.05 -3.52 7.84
CA ALA A 353 -13.69 -3.04 8.10
C ALA A 353 -13.64 -1.93 9.17
N ASP A 354 -14.62 -1.03 9.15
CA ASP A 354 -14.80 0.04 10.14
C ASP A 354 -15.03 -0.54 11.55
N THR A 355 -15.90 -1.54 11.67
CA THR A 355 -16.19 -2.21 12.97
C THR A 355 -14.96 -2.97 13.50
N LEU A 356 -14.19 -3.62 12.62
CA LEU A 356 -12.89 -4.23 12.98
C LEU A 356 -11.88 -3.17 13.45
N GLY A 357 -11.84 -2.01 12.79
CA GLY A 357 -11.00 -0.88 13.16
C GLY A 357 -11.33 -0.33 14.54
N GLU A 358 -12.61 -0.09 14.82
CA GLU A 358 -13.10 0.35 16.14
C GLU A 358 -12.73 -0.64 17.24
N ALA A 359 -12.95 -1.94 17.01
CA ALA A 359 -12.59 -2.99 17.98
C ALA A 359 -11.08 -3.02 18.24
N ALA A 360 -10.27 -2.94 17.19
CA ALA A 360 -8.81 -2.94 17.31
C ALA A 360 -8.31 -1.75 18.14
N VAL A 361 -8.78 -0.54 17.82
CA VAL A 361 -8.37 0.69 18.49
C VAL A 361 -8.83 0.74 19.94
N TYR A 362 -10.03 0.23 20.23
CA TYR A 362 -10.48 0.05 21.60
C TYR A 362 -9.48 -0.82 22.38
N LEU A 363 -9.11 -1.99 21.86
CA LEU A 363 -8.16 -2.90 22.53
C LEU A 363 -6.77 -2.27 22.68
N MET A 364 -6.26 -1.63 21.62
CA MET A 364 -4.96 -0.97 21.63
C MET A 364 -4.88 0.19 22.63
N ASN A 365 -5.99 0.88 22.92
CA ASN A 365 -6.05 1.96 23.91
C ASN A 365 -6.13 1.47 25.36
N HIS A 366 -6.64 0.26 25.59
CA HIS A 366 -6.84 -0.29 26.94
C HIS A 366 -5.78 -1.30 27.35
N TYR A 367 -5.00 -1.84 26.40
CA TYR A 367 -4.00 -2.87 26.64
C TYR A 367 -2.65 -2.49 26.03
N SER A 368 -1.58 -2.77 26.77
CA SER A 368 -0.22 -2.69 26.23
C SER A 368 0.06 -3.91 25.35
N LEU A 369 0.03 -3.71 24.04
CA LEU A 369 0.26 -4.73 23.04
C LEU A 369 1.68 -4.65 22.50
N GLN A 370 2.26 -5.82 22.21
CA GLN A 370 3.58 -5.91 21.58
C GLN A 370 3.56 -5.34 20.15
N GLY A 371 2.43 -5.51 19.47
CA GLY A 371 2.21 -4.98 18.15
C GLY A 371 0.85 -5.36 17.59
N VAL A 372 0.53 -4.78 16.44
CA VAL A 372 -0.69 -5.04 15.70
C VAL A 372 -0.37 -5.56 14.29
N ILE A 373 -1.03 -6.64 13.88
CA ILE A 373 -0.93 -7.20 12.53
C ILE A 373 -2.25 -6.93 11.81
N MET A 374 -2.21 -6.15 10.74
CA MET A 374 -3.39 -5.76 9.97
C MET A 374 -3.35 -6.41 8.59
N THR A 375 -4.40 -7.15 8.21
CA THR A 375 -4.49 -7.76 6.87
C THR A 375 -5.75 -7.34 6.12
N GLY A 376 -5.53 -6.88 4.89
CA GLY A 376 -6.50 -6.20 4.05
C GLY A 376 -6.29 -4.69 4.08
N GLY A 377 -6.29 -4.05 2.91
CA GLY A 377 -6.09 -2.60 2.80
C GLY A 377 -7.15 -1.79 3.53
N ASP A 378 -8.43 -2.12 3.31
CA ASP A 378 -9.55 -1.46 3.98
C ASP A 378 -9.46 -1.60 5.52
N THR A 379 -9.05 -2.78 6.01
CA THR A 379 -8.87 -3.03 7.45
C THR A 379 -7.73 -2.23 8.05
N ALA A 380 -6.54 -2.28 7.43
CA ALA A 380 -5.39 -1.52 7.90
C ALA A 380 -5.68 -0.02 7.95
N LYS A 381 -6.38 0.48 6.92
CA LYS A 381 -6.81 1.87 6.85
C LYS A 381 -7.79 2.24 7.96
N GLN A 382 -8.79 1.40 8.23
CA GLN A 382 -9.75 1.67 9.30
C GLN A 382 -9.09 1.68 10.69
N VAL A 383 -8.16 0.77 10.96
CA VAL A 383 -7.35 0.82 12.19
C VAL A 383 -6.56 2.13 12.26
N CYS A 384 -5.88 2.53 11.18
CA CYS A 384 -5.12 3.78 11.13
C CYS A 384 -5.99 5.02 11.36
N LEU A 385 -7.18 5.07 10.76
CA LEU A 385 -8.12 6.19 10.88
C LEU A 385 -8.64 6.32 12.32
N HIS A 386 -9.14 5.24 12.90
CA HIS A 386 -9.66 5.22 14.27
C HIS A 386 -8.56 5.47 15.32
N TRP A 387 -7.32 5.04 15.05
CA TRP A 387 -6.16 5.32 15.91
C TRP A 387 -5.65 6.76 15.76
N GLU A 388 -6.21 7.52 14.82
CA GLU A 388 -5.75 8.85 14.43
C GLU A 388 -4.27 8.86 14.05
N ALA A 389 -3.80 7.77 13.42
CA ALA A 389 -2.42 7.60 13.02
C ALA A 389 -1.98 8.74 12.09
N SER A 390 -0.84 9.35 12.42
CA SER A 390 -0.24 10.42 11.65
C SER A 390 0.65 9.87 10.53
N ARG A 391 1.44 8.83 10.85
CA ARG A 391 2.37 8.17 9.93
C ARG A 391 2.69 6.75 10.35
N PHE A 392 3.26 6.01 9.42
CA PHE A 392 3.82 4.67 9.63
C PHE A 392 5.30 4.67 9.23
N ASP A 393 6.18 4.59 10.22
CA ASP A 393 7.64 4.60 10.02
C ASP A 393 8.08 3.18 9.66
N LEU A 394 8.50 2.95 8.41
CA LEU A 394 8.80 1.63 7.88
C LEU A 394 10.22 1.21 8.25
N LEU A 395 10.36 -0.03 8.72
CA LEU A 395 11.64 -0.57 9.21
C LEU A 395 12.17 -1.66 8.30
N ASP A 396 11.37 -2.70 8.04
CA ASP A 396 11.75 -3.87 7.26
C ASP A 396 10.50 -4.61 6.74
N GLU A 397 10.66 -5.80 6.17
CA GLU A 397 9.55 -6.69 5.80
C GLU A 397 9.69 -8.08 6.44
N ILE A 398 8.57 -8.70 6.81
CA ILE A 398 8.53 -10.08 7.30
C ILE A 398 8.78 -11.06 6.16
N GLU A 399 8.10 -10.80 5.05
CA GLU A 399 8.22 -11.46 3.76
C GLU A 399 8.00 -10.39 2.69
N SER A 400 8.30 -10.70 1.43
CA SER A 400 8.11 -9.75 0.32
C SER A 400 6.69 -9.15 0.32
N GLY A 401 6.62 -7.82 0.46
CA GLY A 401 5.37 -7.06 0.49
C GLY A 401 4.56 -7.17 1.79
N VAL A 402 5.19 -7.59 2.90
CA VAL A 402 4.61 -7.66 4.24
C VAL A 402 5.43 -6.79 5.21
N PRO A 403 5.31 -5.47 5.13
CA PRO A 403 6.13 -4.53 5.89
C PRO A 403 5.83 -4.53 7.38
N ILE A 404 6.89 -4.36 8.17
CA ILE A 404 6.90 -4.09 9.61
C ILE A 404 7.46 -2.68 9.86
N GLY A 405 6.89 -2.00 10.83
CA GLY A 405 7.36 -0.69 11.24
C GLY A 405 6.72 -0.20 12.54
N LEU A 406 6.81 1.10 12.77
CA LEU A 406 6.23 1.78 13.92
C LEU A 406 5.08 2.69 13.48
N LEU A 407 3.86 2.33 13.86
CA LEU A 407 2.67 3.16 13.61
C LEU A 407 2.60 4.26 14.68
N ILE A 408 2.56 5.52 14.24
CA ILE A 408 2.63 6.71 15.10
C ILE A 408 1.24 7.34 15.20
N GLY A 409 0.60 7.19 16.37
CA GLY A 409 -0.60 7.95 16.75
C GLY A 409 -0.25 9.30 17.39
N GLU A 410 -1.26 10.04 17.82
CA GLU A 410 -1.06 11.35 18.46
C GLU A 410 -0.37 11.26 19.83
N LYS A 411 -0.68 10.20 20.60
CA LYS A 411 -0.24 10.04 21.99
C LYS A 411 0.78 8.92 22.20
N SER A 412 0.84 7.97 21.28
CA SER A 412 1.64 6.76 21.43
C SER A 412 1.98 6.14 20.08
N SER A 413 2.91 5.19 20.11
CA SER A 413 3.34 4.42 18.94
C SER A 413 3.28 2.93 19.22
N VAL A 414 2.98 2.13 18.20
CA VAL A 414 2.87 0.67 18.31
C VAL A 414 3.58 0.00 17.14
N ASN A 415 4.28 -1.11 17.39
CA ASN A 415 4.81 -1.90 16.27
C ASN A 415 3.64 -2.40 15.43
N ALA A 416 3.72 -2.22 14.12
CA ALA A 416 2.65 -2.59 13.22
C ALA A 416 3.20 -3.38 12.04
N ILE A 417 2.43 -4.36 11.62
CA ILE A 417 2.66 -5.12 10.39
C ILE A 417 1.42 -4.93 9.52
N THR A 418 1.61 -4.61 8.25
CA THR A 418 0.51 -4.57 7.28
C THR A 418 0.70 -5.63 6.21
N LYS A 419 -0.38 -6.26 5.80
CA LYS A 419 -0.38 -7.29 4.76
C LYS A 419 -1.53 -7.07 3.81
N SER A 420 -1.27 -7.06 2.51
CA SER A 420 -2.35 -7.15 1.53
C SER A 420 -2.94 -8.57 1.51
N GLY A 421 -4.21 -8.71 1.13
CA GLY A 421 -4.96 -9.96 1.26
C GLY A 421 -4.31 -11.16 0.57
N GLY A 422 -3.70 -10.96 -0.61
CA GLY A 422 -3.09 -12.03 -1.41
C GLY A 422 -1.60 -12.26 -1.18
N PHE A 423 -0.97 -11.54 -0.25
CA PHE A 423 0.49 -11.57 -0.06
C PHE A 423 0.91 -12.54 1.06
N GLY A 424 2.17 -12.96 1.00
CA GLY A 424 2.82 -13.84 1.97
C GLY A 424 2.56 -15.33 1.77
N THR A 425 3.46 -16.14 2.31
CA THR A 425 3.31 -17.60 2.40
C THR A 425 2.21 -17.96 3.40
N GLU A 426 1.86 -19.24 3.47
CA GLU A 426 0.89 -19.76 4.45
C GLU A 426 1.34 -19.53 5.91
N GLN A 427 2.64 -19.41 6.16
CA GLN A 427 3.24 -19.24 7.50
C GLN A 427 3.39 -17.77 7.91
N VAL A 428 3.03 -16.80 7.06
CA VAL A 428 3.41 -15.40 7.25
C VAL A 428 2.90 -14.80 8.56
N LEU A 429 1.68 -15.14 9.00
CA LEU A 429 1.11 -14.61 10.25
C LEU A 429 1.83 -15.18 11.48
N PHE A 430 2.23 -16.45 11.42
CA PHE A 430 3.05 -17.07 12.46
C PHE A 430 4.39 -16.36 12.57
N ARG A 431 5.08 -16.14 11.45
CA ARG A 431 6.38 -15.44 11.41
C ARG A 431 6.25 -13.99 11.87
N ALA A 432 5.15 -13.33 11.55
CA ALA A 432 4.87 -11.96 11.97
C ALA A 432 4.75 -11.84 13.51
N ILE A 433 4.04 -12.76 14.17
CA ILE A 433 3.95 -12.81 15.64
C ILE A 433 5.34 -13.02 16.25
N GLU A 434 6.10 -13.99 15.73
CA GLU A 434 7.45 -14.28 16.23
C GLU A 434 8.41 -13.10 16.04
N ARG A 435 8.34 -12.39 14.91
CA ARG A 435 9.16 -11.20 14.67
C ARG A 435 8.85 -10.09 15.67
N LEU A 436 7.58 -9.82 15.94
CA LEU A 436 7.16 -8.79 16.92
C LEU A 436 7.65 -9.13 18.34
N ARG A 437 7.69 -10.43 18.69
CA ARG A 437 8.23 -10.91 19.97
C ARG A 437 9.75 -10.78 20.06
N GLN A 438 10.47 -11.01 18.96
CA GLN A 438 11.91 -10.81 18.92
C GLN A 438 12.27 -9.33 19.10
N GLU A 439 11.52 -8.40 18.50
CA GLU A 439 11.73 -6.95 18.69
C GLU A 439 11.40 -6.47 20.10
N ALA A 440 10.49 -7.15 20.80
CA ALA A 440 10.20 -6.90 22.22
C ALA A 440 11.44 -7.03 23.10
N THR A 441 12.36 -7.90 22.71
CA THR A 441 13.54 -8.24 23.51
C THR A 441 14.66 -7.21 23.35
N ILE A 442 14.48 -6.22 22.46
CA ILE A 442 15.51 -5.26 22.04
C ILE A 442 15.16 -3.82 22.45
N ARG A 443 13.94 -3.57 22.97
CA ARG A 443 13.50 -2.24 23.42
C ARG A 443 13.86 -1.92 24.86
#